data_AF-A3U9H8-F1
#
_entry.id   AF-A3U9H8-F1
#
_cell.length_a   1.000
_cell.length_b   1.000
_cell.length_c   1.000
_cell.angle_alpha   90.00
_cell.angle_beta   90.00
_cell.angle_gamma   90.00
#
_symmetry.space_group_name_H-M   'P 1'
#
loop_
_entity.id
_entity.type
_entity.pdbx_description
1 polymer ?
#
loop_
_entity_poly.entity_id
_entity_poly.type
_entity_poly.pdbx_seq_one_letter_code
_entity_poly.pdbx_strand_id
1 'polypeptide(L)'
;MFEIILLLTGTIAALSTFIASNTLKLGAIKASAGLSFIVALLCLLFDDIFKEDLALQIQLVFFGASFVGMVSKEIISKHYLVGLGGLVFSAIYLNTSYFFEGFGGALGTTACISVIIVFGLRIILNKRKQKAHS
;
A
#
# COMPACT_ATOMS: atom_id res chain seq x y z
N MET A 1 -14.86 -0.60 13.36
CA MET A 1 -14.80 0.80 12.86
C MET A 1 -13.39 1.17 12.42
N PHE A 2 -12.37 0.92 13.25
CA PHE A 2 -10.96 1.18 12.92
C PHE A 2 -10.42 0.41 11.70
N GLU A 3 -10.91 -0.81 11.47
CA GLU A 3 -10.50 -1.65 10.33
C GLU A 3 -10.76 -0.99 8.96
N ILE A 4 -11.91 -0.32 8.82
CA ILE A 4 -12.27 0.39 7.59
C ILE A 4 -11.32 1.57 7.35
N ILE A 5 -10.93 2.25 8.43
CA ILE A 5 -9.96 3.35 8.36
C ILE A 5 -8.61 2.82 7.86
N LEU A 6 -8.14 1.68 8.36
CA LEU A 6 -6.87 1.07 7.92
C LEU A 6 -6.93 0.56 6.47
N LEU A 7 -8.05 0.00 6.03
CA LEU A 7 -8.26 -0.38 4.63
C LEU A 7 -8.17 0.85 3.71
N LEU A 8 -8.85 1.94 4.09
CA LEU A 8 -8.82 3.19 3.33
C LEU A 8 -7.41 3.79 3.33
N THR A 9 -6.75 3.87 4.49
CA THR A 9 -5.38 4.37 4.63
C THR A 9 -4.41 3.63 3.74
N GLY A 10 -4.42 2.29 3.73
CA GLY A 10 -3.49 1.53 2.87
C GLY A 10 -3.79 1.70 1.38
N THR A 11 -5.07 1.79 1.00
CA THR A 11 -5.46 2.05 -0.39
C THR A 11 -4.99 3.44 -0.84
N ILE A 12 -5.18 4.46 0.00
CA ILE A 12 -4.73 5.83 -0.24
C ILE A 12 -3.20 5.88 -0.29
N ALA A 13 -2.51 5.24 0.65
CA ALA A 13 -1.05 5.20 0.71
C ALA A 13 -0.45 4.61 -0.56
N ALA A 14 -0.95 3.45 -1.02
CA ALA A 14 -0.50 2.81 -2.25
C ALA A 14 -0.73 3.69 -3.49
N LEU A 15 -1.91 4.30 -3.61
CA LEU A 15 -2.23 5.19 -4.73
C LEU A 15 -1.38 6.47 -4.72
N SER A 16 -1.29 7.14 -3.57
CA SER A 16 -0.51 8.35 -3.39
C SER A 16 0.97 8.11 -3.68
N THR A 17 1.52 6.98 -3.22
CA THR A 17 2.92 6.61 -3.47
C THR A 17 3.17 6.29 -4.94
N PHE A 18 2.25 5.59 -5.59
CA PHE A 18 2.34 5.29 -7.01
C PHE A 18 2.27 6.54 -7.89
N ILE A 19 1.36 7.47 -7.55
CA ILE A 19 1.24 8.75 -8.24
C ILE A 19 2.50 9.58 -8.01
N ALA A 20 2.99 9.69 -6.76
CA ALA A 20 4.19 10.43 -6.43
C ALA A 20 5.42 9.86 -7.13
N SER A 21 5.64 8.55 -7.04
CA SER A 21 6.77 7.86 -7.68
C SER A 21 6.75 7.99 -9.19
N ASN A 22 5.58 7.94 -9.83
CA ASN A 22 5.51 7.98 -11.29
C ASN A 22 5.41 9.39 -11.87
N THR A 23 4.84 10.36 -11.15
CA THR A 23 4.61 11.72 -11.67
C THR A 23 5.82 12.62 -11.40
N LEU A 24 6.49 12.46 -10.26
CA LEU A 24 7.57 13.36 -9.86
C LEU A 24 8.96 12.90 -10.32
N LYS A 25 9.11 11.71 -10.93
CA LYS A 25 10.42 11.05 -11.22
C LYS A 25 11.37 10.96 -10.01
N LEU A 26 10.87 11.27 -8.82
CA LEU A 26 11.53 11.02 -7.55
C LEU A 26 11.56 9.50 -7.43
N GLY A 27 12.75 8.90 -7.42
CA GLY A 27 12.89 7.44 -7.33
C GLY A 27 12.00 6.88 -6.21
N ALA A 28 11.44 5.69 -6.43
CA ALA A 28 10.38 5.10 -5.59
C ALA A 28 10.66 5.16 -4.08
N ILE A 29 11.94 5.05 -3.71
CA ILE A 29 12.43 5.16 -2.33
C ILE A 29 12.19 6.56 -1.74
N LYS A 30 12.50 7.63 -2.48
CA LYS A 30 12.33 9.03 -2.03
C LYS A 30 10.86 9.39 -1.87
N ALA A 31 10.01 8.94 -2.78
CA ALA A 31 8.57 9.18 -2.71
C ALA A 31 7.96 8.51 -1.47
N SER A 32 8.28 7.22 -1.24
CA SER A 32 7.74 6.46 -0.11
C SER A 32 8.26 6.97 1.24
N ALA A 33 9.56 7.26 1.34
CA ALA A 33 10.16 7.83 2.54
C ALA A 33 9.57 9.21 2.87
N GLY A 34 9.41 10.06 1.85
CA GLY A 34 8.82 11.39 2.02
C GLY A 34 7.36 11.34 2.48
N LEU A 35 6.51 10.54 1.82
CA LEU A 35 5.11 10.42 2.23
C LEU A 35 4.98 9.80 3.63
N SER A 36 5.76 8.78 3.94
CA SER A 36 5.70 8.12 5.26
C SER A 36 6.17 9.04 6.37
N PHE A 37 7.20 9.86 6.11
CA PHE A 37 7.66 10.88 7.04
C PHE A 37 6.59 11.95 7.29
N ILE A 38 5.91 12.43 6.24
CA ILE A 38 4.81 13.40 6.37
C ILE A 38 3.68 12.82 7.23
N VAL A 39 3.31 11.56 7.03
CA VAL A 39 2.25 10.91 7.81
C VAL A 39 2.66 10.71 9.26
N ALA A 40 3.91 10.29 9.51
CA ALA A 40 4.43 10.17 10.88
C ALA A 40 4.45 11.54 11.59
N LEU A 41 4.87 12.60 10.90
CA LEU A 41 4.90 13.96 11.43
C LEU A 41 3.49 14.49 11.72
N LEU A 42 2.52 14.22 10.83
CA LEU A 42 1.11 14.55 11.05
C LEU A 42 0.57 13.82 12.27
N CYS A 43 0.88 12.54 12.45
CA CYS A 43 0.45 11.80 13.64
C CYS A 43 1.00 12.43 14.93
N LEU A 44 2.29 12.82 14.94
CA LEU A 44 2.90 13.49 16.10
C LEU A 44 2.28 14.87 16.39
N LEU A 45 1.89 15.62 15.36
CA LEU A 45 1.25 16.93 15.52
C LEU A 45 -0.19 16.85 16.01
N PHE A 46 -0.87 15.74 15.73
CA PHE A 46 -2.28 15.50 16.07
C PHE A 46 -2.45 14.38 17.11
N ASP A 47 -1.46 14.21 17.99
CA ASP A 47 -1.43 13.19 19.03
C ASP A 47 -2.64 13.29 19.99
N ASP A 48 -3.18 14.49 20.19
CA ASP A 48 -4.41 14.75 20.95
C ASP A 48 -5.70 14.18 20.30
N ILE A 49 -5.69 13.92 18.98
CA ILE A 49 -6.87 13.49 18.22
C ILE A 49 -6.90 11.96 18.03
N PHE A 50 -5.74 11.30 17.99
CA PHE A 50 -5.62 9.87 17.74
C PHE A 50 -5.13 9.14 18.99
N LYS A 51 -5.86 8.11 19.44
CA LYS A 51 -5.33 7.18 20.45
C LYS A 51 -4.01 6.58 19.94
N GLU A 52 -3.00 6.50 20.80
CA GLU A 52 -1.64 6.05 20.44
C GLU A 52 -1.65 4.73 19.63
N ASP A 53 -2.49 3.76 20.01
CA ASP A 53 -2.63 2.49 19.31
C ASP A 53 -3.06 2.65 17.84
N LEU A 54 -3.98 3.58 17.57
CA LEU A 54 -4.50 3.82 16.23
C LEU A 54 -3.51 4.60 15.37
N ALA A 55 -2.82 5.57 15.97
CA ALA A 55 -1.77 6.36 15.32
C ALA A 55 -0.65 5.44 14.82
N LEU A 56 -0.20 4.50 15.65
CA LEU A 56 0.80 3.50 15.27
C LEU A 56 0.32 2.62 14.11
N GLN A 57 -0.89 2.07 14.19
CA GLN A 57 -1.43 1.21 13.13
C GLN A 57 -1.55 1.95 11.79
N ILE A 58 -1.98 3.22 11.81
CA ILE A 58 -2.05 4.06 10.60
C ILE A 58 -0.66 4.24 10.00
N GLN A 59 0.36 4.55 10.81
CA GLN A 59 1.73 4.72 10.34
C GLN A 59 2.29 3.43 9.74
N LEU A 60 2.10 2.27 10.40
CA LEU A 60 2.55 0.97 9.90
C LEU A 60 1.85 0.60 8.58
N VAL A 61 0.52 0.72 8.53
CA VAL A 61 -0.25 0.40 7.33
C VAL A 61 0.14 1.31 6.19
N PHE A 62 0.29 2.61 6.46
CA PHE A 62 0.69 3.57 5.44
C PHE A 62 2.09 3.26 4.91
N PHE A 63 3.05 3.00 5.80
CA PHE A 63 4.42 2.66 5.41
C PHE A 63 4.47 1.36 4.60
N GLY A 64 3.82 0.29 5.05
CA GLY A 64 3.81 -0.97 4.32
C GLY A 64 3.05 -0.91 2.99
N ALA A 65 1.91 -0.22 2.94
CA ALA A 65 1.16 -0.04 1.71
C ALA A 65 1.88 0.86 0.70
N SER A 66 2.74 1.78 1.17
CA SER A 66 3.61 2.56 0.28
C SER A 66 4.52 1.65 -0.55
N PHE A 67 4.97 0.51 -0.01
CA PHE A 67 5.77 -0.45 -0.77
C PHE A 67 5.01 -1.08 -1.93
N VAL A 68 3.71 -1.33 -1.76
CA VAL A 68 2.84 -1.77 -2.86
C VAL A 68 2.74 -0.68 -3.93
N GLY A 69 2.70 0.58 -3.52
CA GLY A 69 2.68 1.75 -4.40
C GLY A 69 4.00 2.02 -5.14
N MET A 70 5.13 1.45 -4.72
CA MET A 70 6.42 1.59 -5.40
C MET A 70 6.50 0.82 -6.74
N VAL A 71 5.48 0.03 -7.07
CA VAL A 71 5.44 -0.71 -8.33
C VAL A 71 5.49 0.24 -9.52
N SER A 72 6.35 -0.06 -10.50
CA SER A 72 6.48 0.74 -11.72
C SER A 72 5.25 0.60 -12.63
N LYS A 73 4.89 1.67 -13.38
CA LYS A 73 3.79 1.64 -14.37
C LYS A 73 3.95 0.59 -15.46
N GLU A 74 5.18 0.14 -15.72
CA GLU A 74 5.49 -0.95 -16.64
C GLU A 74 4.95 -2.29 -16.15
N ILE A 75 5.01 -2.52 -14.83
CA ILE A 75 4.53 -3.74 -14.16
C ILE A 75 3.02 -3.65 -13.89
N ILE A 76 2.53 -2.51 -13.42
CA ILE A 76 1.09 -2.28 -13.22
C ILE A 76 0.69 -0.96 -13.88
N SER A 77 0.15 -1.05 -15.09
CA SER A 77 -0.23 0.15 -15.86
C SER A 77 -1.58 0.76 -15.44
N LYS A 78 -2.36 0.06 -14.60
CA LYS A 78 -3.69 0.51 -14.19
C LYS A 78 -3.70 0.91 -12.71
N HIS A 79 -4.05 2.16 -12.44
CA HIS A 79 -4.18 2.71 -11.08
C HIS A 79 -5.13 1.89 -10.19
N TYR A 80 -6.20 1.30 -10.75
CA TYR A 80 -7.13 0.46 -9.98
C TYR A 80 -6.49 -0.83 -9.44
N LEU A 81 -5.50 -1.40 -10.14
CA LEU A 81 -4.78 -2.59 -9.68
C LEU A 81 -3.89 -2.25 -8.48
N VAL A 82 -3.26 -1.08 -8.48
CA VAL A 82 -2.46 -0.60 -7.34
C VAL A 82 -3.34 -0.36 -6.12
N GLY A 83 -4.51 0.25 -6.31
CA GLY A 83 -5.51 0.40 -5.24
C GLY A 83 -5.96 -0.96 -4.69
N LEU A 84 -6.25 -1.94 -5.55
CA LEU A 84 -6.53 -3.31 -5.13
C LEU A 84 -5.37 -3.94 -4.34
N GLY A 85 -4.12 -3.67 -4.73
CA GLY A 85 -2.95 -4.14 -3.99
C GLY A 85 -2.85 -3.55 -2.59
N GLY A 86 -3.09 -2.25 -2.45
CA GLY A 86 -3.15 -1.59 -1.14
C GLY A 86 -4.28 -2.15 -0.28
N LEU A 87 -5.44 -2.46 -0.89
CA LEU A 87 -6.58 -3.06 -0.20
C LEU A 87 -6.25 -4.49 0.28
N VAL A 88 -5.67 -5.33 -0.59
CA VAL A 88 -5.22 -6.69 -0.23
C VAL A 88 -4.18 -6.64 0.87
N PHE A 89 -3.22 -5.72 0.78
CA PHE A 89 -2.21 -5.51 1.83
C PHE A 89 -2.85 -5.16 3.17
N SER A 90 -3.74 -4.16 3.22
CA SER A 90 -4.43 -3.79 4.44
C SER A 90 -5.30 -4.93 4.99
N ALA A 91 -5.96 -5.71 4.13
CA ALA A 91 -6.73 -6.87 4.55
C ALA A 91 -5.84 -7.97 5.20
N ILE A 92 -4.67 -8.25 4.60
CA ILE A 92 -3.69 -9.16 5.18
C ILE A 92 -3.15 -8.60 6.51
N TYR A 93 -2.83 -7.30 6.55
CA TYR A 93 -2.34 -6.64 7.75
C TYR A 93 -3.35 -6.75 8.90
N LEU A 94 -4.64 -6.51 8.65
CA LEU A 94 -5.67 -6.64 9.69
C LEU A 94 -5.75 -8.05 10.26
N ASN A 95 -5.68 -9.08 9.40
CA ASN A 95 -5.71 -10.48 9.83
C ASN A 95 -4.43 -10.91 10.57
N THR A 96 -3.29 -10.32 10.22
CA THR A 96 -1.98 -10.69 10.79
C THR A 96 -1.51 -9.71 11.87
N SER A 97 -2.27 -8.66 12.17
CA SER A 97 -1.87 -7.54 13.04
C SER A 97 -1.33 -7.96 14.41
N TYR A 98 -1.83 -9.07 14.97
CA TYR A 98 -1.35 -9.64 16.24
C TYR A 98 0.04 -10.29 16.17
N PHE A 99 0.48 -10.72 14.98
CA PHE A 99 1.75 -11.42 14.73
C PHE A 99 2.88 -10.51 14.21
N PHE A 100 2.62 -9.22 14.08
CA PHE A 100 3.53 -8.24 13.51
C PHE A 100 4.51 -7.66 14.56
N GLU A 101 5.29 -8.51 15.24
CA GLU A 101 6.39 -8.03 16.12
C GLU A 101 7.59 -7.47 15.34
N GLY A 102 7.63 -7.65 14.00
CA GLY A 102 8.66 -7.13 13.11
C GLY A 102 8.17 -5.98 12.24
N PHE A 103 8.53 -4.74 12.59
CA PHE A 103 8.08 -3.50 11.93
C PHE A 103 8.45 -3.33 10.45
N GLY A 104 9.39 -4.12 9.90
CA GLY A 104 9.90 -3.91 8.53
C GLY A 104 9.80 -5.14 7.62
N GLY A 105 10.43 -6.25 8.01
CA GLY A 105 10.53 -7.45 7.16
C GLY A 105 9.19 -8.12 6.88
N ALA A 106 8.32 -8.18 7.89
CA ALA A 106 6.99 -8.74 7.71
C ALA A 106 6.13 -7.84 6.81
N LEU A 107 6.27 -6.50 6.89
CA LEU A 107 5.46 -5.56 6.10
C LEU A 107 5.89 -5.60 4.63
N GLY A 108 7.20 -5.68 4.39
CA GLY A 108 7.74 -5.88 3.04
C GLY A 108 7.28 -7.21 2.42
N THR A 109 7.23 -8.28 3.23
CA THR A 109 6.78 -9.60 2.75
C THR A 109 5.30 -9.60 2.39
N THR A 110 4.44 -9.02 3.24
CA THR A 110 3.00 -8.92 2.94
C THR A 110 2.73 -7.98 1.76
N ALA A 111 3.50 -6.91 1.61
CA ALA A 111 3.45 -6.05 0.43
C ALA A 111 3.83 -6.82 -0.84
N CYS A 112 4.90 -7.61 -0.80
CA CYS A 112 5.33 -8.45 -1.91
C CYS A 112 4.24 -9.45 -2.32
N ILE A 113 3.66 -10.17 -1.35
CA ILE A 113 2.55 -11.11 -1.59
C ILE A 113 1.37 -10.39 -2.24
N SER A 114 1.01 -9.21 -1.73
CA SER A 114 -0.10 -8.41 -2.26
C SER A 114 0.14 -7.98 -3.71
N VAL A 115 1.37 -7.56 -4.04
CA VAL A 115 1.76 -7.23 -5.42
C VAL A 115 1.69 -8.46 -6.33
N ILE A 116 2.16 -9.62 -5.88
CA ILE A 116 2.12 -10.88 -6.65
C ILE A 116 0.67 -11.27 -6.96
N ILE A 117 -0.24 -11.17 -5.98
CA ILE A 117 -1.68 -11.45 -6.16
C ILE A 117 -2.26 -10.55 -7.27
N VAL A 118 -2.02 -9.24 -7.17
CA VAL A 118 -2.50 -8.27 -8.17
C VAL A 118 -1.86 -8.48 -9.54
N PHE A 119 -0.58 -8.82 -9.58
CA PHE A 119 0.14 -9.10 -10.81
C PHE A 119 -0.38 -10.37 -11.50
N GLY A 120 -0.65 -11.44 -10.73
CA GLY A 120 -1.31 -12.65 -11.23
C GLY A 120 -2.70 -12.35 -11.80
N LEU A 121 -3.50 -11.55 -11.08
CA LEU A 121 -4.79 -11.05 -11.56
C LEU A 121 -4.66 -10.29 -12.90
N ARG A 122 -3.67 -9.40 -13.03
CA ARG A 122 -3.38 -8.68 -14.29
C ARG A 122 -3.11 -9.66 -15.43
N ILE A 123 -2.27 -10.67 -15.22
CA ILE A 123 -1.92 -11.66 -16.25
C ILE A 123 -3.16 -12.42 -16.72
N ILE A 124 -3.99 -12.88 -15.78
CA ILE A 124 -5.23 -13.62 -16.09
C ILE A 124 -6.21 -12.74 -16.87
N LEU A 125 -6.41 -11.49 -16.44
CA LEU A 125 -7.28 -10.54 -17.13
C LEU A 125 -6.79 -10.21 -18.54
N ASN A 126 -5.46 -10.08 -18.73
CA ASN A 126 -4.88 -9.80 -20.03
C ASN A 126 -4.98 -11.02 -20.98
N LYS A 127 -4.79 -12.24 -20.46
CA LYS A 127 -5.02 -13.48 -21.23
C LYS A 127 -6.48 -13.64 -21.67
N ARG A 128 -7.44 -13.26 -20.81
CA ARG A 128 -8.87 -13.29 -21.18
C ARG A 128 -9.20 -12.30 -22.30
N LYS A 129 -8.56 -11.12 -22.31
CA LYS A 129 -8.70 -10.15 -23.39
C LYS A 129 -8.20 -10.67 -24.75
N GLN A 130 -7.12 -11.45 -24.76
CA GLN A 130 -6.62 -12.06 -26.01
C GLN A 130 -7.52 -13.18 -26.53
N LYS A 131 -8.13 -13.98 -25.66
CA LYS A 131 -9.08 -15.04 -26.07
C LYS A 131 -10.44 -14.53 -26.56
N ALA A 132 -10.85 -13.32 -26.18
CA ALA A 132 -12.14 -12.75 -26.59
C ALA A 132 -12.09 -12.07 -27.98
N HIS A 133 -10.91 -11.95 -28.58
CA HIS A 133 -10.70 -11.29 -29.87
C HIS A 133 -10.15 -12.23 -30.96
N SER A 134 -10.13 -13.55 -30.67
CA SER A 134 -9.86 -14.64 -31.60
C SER A 134 -11.12 -15.47 -31.76
#